data_AF-A0A9D6EZF4-F1
#
_entry.id   AF-A0A9D6EZF4-F1
#
_cell.length_a   1.000
_cell.length_b   1.000
_cell.length_c   1.000
_cell.angle_alpha   90.00
_cell.angle_beta   90.00
_cell.angle_gamma   90.00
#
_symmetry.space_group_name_H-M   'P 1'
#
loop_
_entity.id
_entity.type
_entity.pdbx_description
1 polymer ?
#
loop_
_entity_poly.entity_id
_entity_poly.type
_entity_poly.pdbx_seq_one_letter_code
_entity_poly.pdbx_strand_id
1 'polypeptide(L)'
;MTKIVLTPDQAKLYHQAREPVQICDSHGTVICTVPPVLSAEYIAELERRTASEPSYSGDEIQAMFRFLEESWSKEGAFDEQRMNQLLDQFDVQRKHDA
;
A
#
# COMPACT_ATOMS: atom_id res chain seq x y z
N MET A 1 31.56 15.89 0.53
CA MET A 1 30.11 15.76 0.21
C MET A 1 29.51 17.14 0.12
N THR A 2 28.88 17.49 -0.99
CA THR A 2 28.17 18.77 -1.19
C THR A 2 26.75 18.66 -0.61
N LYS A 3 26.26 19.68 0.08
CA LYS A 3 24.93 19.71 0.70
C LYS A 3 24.15 20.94 0.25
N ILE A 4 22.84 20.78 0.04
CA ILE A 4 21.90 21.88 -0.13
C ILE A 4 21.12 21.98 1.19
N VAL A 5 21.20 23.13 1.84
CA VAL A 5 20.51 23.39 3.11
C VAL A 5 19.25 24.18 2.81
N LEU A 6 18.09 23.63 3.20
CA LEU A 6 16.82 24.34 3.07
C LEU A 6 16.78 25.55 4.00
N THR A 7 16.17 26.63 3.53
CA THR A 7 15.81 27.76 4.39
C THR A 7 14.80 27.32 5.46
N PRO A 8 14.66 28.08 6.57
CA PRO A 8 13.69 27.75 7.61
C PRO A 8 12.25 27.56 7.09
N ASP A 9 11.83 28.41 6.15
CA ASP A 9 10.49 28.33 5.57
C ASP A 9 10.32 27.10 4.66
N GLN A 10 11.34 26.76 3.87
CA GLN A 10 11.34 25.55 3.04
C GLN A 10 11.34 24.28 3.91
N ALA A 11 12.11 24.27 5.00
CA ALA A 11 12.14 23.16 5.94
C ALA A 11 10.76 22.99 6.60
N LYS A 12 10.09 24.09 6.98
CA LYS A 12 8.73 24.06 7.53
C LYS A 12 7.73 23.47 6.54
N LEU A 13 7.78 23.88 5.26
CA LEU A 13 6.94 23.31 4.21
C LEU A 13 7.18 21.81 4.03
N TYR A 14 8.45 21.41 3.98
CA TYR A 14 8.83 19.99 3.85
C TYR A 14 8.31 19.14 5.03
N HIS A 15 8.42 19.63 6.27
CA HIS A 15 7.93 18.91 7.46
C HIS A 15 6.41 18.84 7.56
N GLN A 16 5.68 19.72 6.88
CA GLN A 16 4.21 19.72 6.85
C GLN A 16 3.63 18.94 5.65
N ALA A 17 4.46 18.56 4.69
CA ALA A 17 4.03 17.86 3.51
C ALA A 17 3.54 16.44 3.85
N ARG A 18 2.35 16.09 3.37
CA ARG A 18 1.77 14.73 3.45
C ARG A 18 2.03 13.90 2.21
N GLU A 19 2.50 14.56 1.15
CA GLU A 19 2.82 13.98 -0.14
C GLU A 19 4.30 14.22 -0.47
N PRO A 20 4.89 13.45 -1.40
CA PRO A 20 6.25 13.69 -1.84
C PRO A 20 6.45 15.13 -2.35
N VAL A 21 7.52 15.78 -1.89
CA VAL A 21 7.85 17.15 -2.25
C VAL A 21 8.84 17.15 -3.41
N GLN A 22 8.53 17.91 -4.46
CA GLN A 22 9.45 18.12 -5.58
C GLN A 22 10.38 19.29 -5.27
N ILE A 23 11.69 19.07 -5.45
CA ILE A 23 12.69 20.14 -5.43
C ILE A 23 12.95 20.53 -6.88
N CYS A 24 12.61 21.77 -7.23
CA CYS A 24 12.79 22.31 -8.57
C CYS A 24 13.93 23.34 -8.62
N ASP A 25 14.50 23.54 -9.81
CA ASP A 25 15.37 24.67 -10.09
C ASP A 25 14.57 25.99 -10.26
N SER A 26 15.27 27.09 -10.53
CA SER A 26 14.66 28.41 -10.73
C SER A 26 13.77 28.52 -11.97
N HIS A 27 13.86 27.57 -12.90
CA HIS A 27 13.03 27.49 -14.10
C HIS A 27 11.82 26.56 -13.92
N GLY A 28 11.70 25.92 -12.74
CA GLY A 28 10.63 24.96 -12.44
C GLY A 28 10.95 23.53 -12.86
N THR A 29 12.16 23.22 -13.30
CA THR A 29 12.58 21.86 -13.64
C THR A 29 12.78 21.05 -12.38
N VAL A 30 12.13 19.88 -12.27
CA VAL A 30 12.29 18.98 -11.12
C VAL A 30 13.70 18.38 -11.10
N ILE A 31 14.44 18.64 -10.03
CA ILE A 31 15.76 18.06 -9.77
C ILE A 31 15.61 16.70 -9.10
N CYS A 32 14.74 16.62 -8.09
CA CYS A 32 14.41 15.37 -7.40
C CYS A 32 13.07 15.46 -6.67
N THR A 33 12.57 14.30 -6.26
CA THR A 33 11.39 14.15 -5.40
C THR A 33 11.82 13.55 -4.08
N VAL A 34 11.48 14.19 -2.98
CA VAL A 34 11.82 13.75 -1.62
C VAL A 34 10.54 13.23 -0.94
N PRO A 35 10.54 12.02 -0.37
CA PRO A 35 9.38 11.51 0.34
C PRO A 35 9.05 12.41 1.54
N PRO A 36 7.78 12.49 1.96
CA PRO A 36 7.41 13.27 3.13
C PRO A 36 8.02 12.65 4.39
N VAL A 37 8.25 13.48 5.41
CA VAL A 37 8.58 12.99 6.73
C VAL A 37 7.30 12.43 7.35
N LEU A 38 7.21 11.11 7.43
CA LEU A 38 6.08 10.45 8.09
C LEU A 38 6.19 10.68 9.60
N SER A 39 5.29 11.48 10.17
CA SER A 39 5.18 11.60 11.62
C SER A 39 4.63 10.30 12.21
N ALA A 40 4.92 10.03 13.48
CA ALA A 40 4.37 8.85 14.18
C ALA A 40 2.83 8.84 14.16
N GLU A 41 2.21 10.02 14.26
CA GLU A 41 0.76 10.19 14.17
C GLU A 41 0.22 9.83 12.78
N TYR A 42 0.96 10.17 11.72
CA TYR A 42 0.58 9.83 10.35
C TYR A 42 0.80 8.33 10.06
N ILE A 43 1.85 7.73 10.62
CA ILE A 43 2.06 6.28 10.57
C ILE A 43 0.90 5.55 11.26
N ALA A 44 0.52 5.99 12.46
CA ALA A 44 -0.61 5.40 13.19
C ALA A 44 -1.93 5.56 12.42
N GLU A 45 -2.15 6.67 11.72
CA GLU A 45 -3.31 6.85 10.85
C GLU A 45 -3.26 5.94 9.61
N LEU A 46 -2.08 5.74 9.00
CA LEU A 46 -1.90 4.77 7.91
C LEU A 46 -2.17 3.35 8.40
N GLU A 47 -1.60 2.96 9.54
CA GLU A 47 -1.85 1.67 10.20
C GLU A 47 -3.33 1.49 10.52
N ARG A 48 -4.03 2.52 11.02
CA ARG A 48 -5.47 2.48 11.27
C ARG A 48 -6.28 2.27 9.99
N ARG A 49 -5.88 2.87 8.87
CA ARG A 49 -6.53 2.70 7.56
C ARG A 49 -6.29 1.30 6.98
N THR A 50 -5.09 0.77 7.15
CA THR A 50 -4.76 -0.58 6.69
C THR A 50 -5.24 -1.66 7.65
N ALA A 51 -5.55 -1.33 8.91
CA ALA A 51 -6.07 -2.27 9.90
C ALA A 51 -7.46 -2.84 9.52
N SER A 52 -8.20 -2.18 8.62
CA SER A 52 -9.43 -2.72 8.05
C SER A 52 -9.21 -3.63 6.85
N GLU A 53 -8.00 -3.69 6.28
CA GLU A 53 -7.69 -4.62 5.20
C GLU A 53 -7.19 -5.95 5.78
N PRO A 54 -7.57 -7.09 5.21
CA PRO A 54 -7.05 -8.37 5.65
C PRO A 54 -5.53 -8.40 5.45
N SER A 55 -4.79 -8.59 6.55
CA SER A 55 -3.38 -8.93 6.47
C SER A 55 -3.28 -10.43 6.18
N TYR A 56 -2.61 -10.79 5.08
CA TYR A 56 -2.33 -12.18 4.75
C TYR A 56 -0.87 -12.49 5.05
N SER A 57 -0.65 -13.57 5.79
CA SER A 57 0.64 -14.23 5.88
C SER A 57 1.01 -14.91 4.55
N GLY A 58 2.29 -15.22 4.37
CA GLY A 58 2.75 -15.96 3.20
C GLY A 58 2.05 -17.31 3.02
N ASP A 59 1.73 -17.99 4.12
CA ASP A 59 1.02 -19.28 4.09
C ASP A 59 -0.45 -19.10 3.67
N GLU A 60 -1.12 -18.05 4.13
CA GLU A 60 -2.49 -17.72 3.72
C GLU A 60 -2.55 -17.36 2.23
N ILE A 61 -1.55 -16.65 1.70
CA ILE A 61 -1.45 -16.37 0.26
C ILE A 61 -1.28 -17.67 -0.54
N GLN A 62 -0.45 -18.60 -0.07
CA GLN A 62 -0.29 -19.91 -0.74
C GLN A 62 -1.58 -20.74 -0.71
N ALA A 63 -2.30 -20.73 0.41
CA ALA A 63 -3.59 -21.39 0.52
C ALA A 63 -4.63 -20.77 -0.43
N MET A 64 -4.64 -19.44 -0.55
CA MET A 64 -5.51 -18.72 -1.48
C MET A 64 -5.22 -19.10 -2.93
N PHE A 65 -3.95 -19.16 -3.34
CA PHE A 65 -3.60 -19.58 -4.70
C PHE A 65 -4.04 -21.01 -4.99
N ARG A 66 -3.84 -21.93 -4.04
CA ARG A 66 -4.30 -23.32 -4.19
C ARG A 66 -5.82 -23.39 -4.35
N PHE A 67 -6.56 -22.63 -3.55
CA PHE A 67 -8.02 -22.56 -3.63
C PHE A 67 -8.51 -22.07 -5.00
N LEU A 68 -7.86 -21.05 -5.55
CA LEU A 68 -8.19 -20.52 -6.89
C LEU A 68 -7.82 -21.52 -8.00
N GLU A 69 -6.68 -22.20 -7.89
CA GLU A 69 -6.25 -23.22 -8.84
C GLU A 69 -7.20 -24.43 -8.84
N GLU A 70 -7.64 -24.90 -7.67
CA GLU A 70 -8.64 -25.95 -7.56
C GLU A 70 -9.98 -25.55 -8.16
N SER A 71 -10.42 -24.31 -7.92
CA SER A 71 -11.65 -23.76 -8.49
C SER A 71 -11.56 -23.68 -10.02
N TRP A 72 -10.42 -23.22 -10.54
CA TRP A 72 -10.16 -23.19 -11.97
C TRP A 72 -10.15 -24.59 -12.59
N SER A 73 -9.56 -25.58 -11.91
CA SER A 73 -9.57 -26.97 -12.39
C SER A 73 -10.96 -27.59 -12.43
N LYS A 74 -11.89 -27.15 -11.56
CA LYS A 74 -13.27 -27.68 -11.48
C LYS A 74 -14.22 -26.98 -12.44
N GLU A 75 -14.13 -25.66 -12.53
CA GLU A 75 -15.11 -24.81 -13.22
C GLU A 75 -14.60 -24.29 -14.57
N GLY A 76 -13.28 -24.35 -14.81
CA GLY A 76 -12.62 -23.73 -15.95
C GLY A 76 -12.33 -22.24 -15.72
N ALA A 77 -12.10 -21.52 -16.81
CA ALA A 77 -11.84 -20.08 -16.74
C ALA A 77 -13.07 -19.33 -16.20
N PHE A 78 -12.85 -18.43 -15.26
CA PHE A 78 -13.88 -17.60 -14.66
C PHE A 78 -13.61 -16.10 -14.86
N ASP A 79 -14.68 -15.31 -14.83
CA ASP A 79 -14.62 -13.86 -14.94
C ASP A 79 -14.32 -13.18 -13.59
N GLU A 80 -14.17 -11.85 -13.63
CA GLU A 80 -13.85 -11.03 -12.45
C GLU A 80 -14.91 -11.16 -11.34
N GLN A 81 -16.19 -11.25 -11.71
CA GLN A 81 -17.27 -11.38 -10.74
C GLN A 81 -17.17 -12.70 -9.98
N ARG A 82 -16.90 -13.81 -10.68
CA ARG A 82 -16.71 -15.12 -10.07
C ARG A 82 -15.42 -15.19 -9.26
N MET A 83 -14.34 -14.56 -9.72
CA MET A 83 -13.09 -14.46 -8.96
C MET A 83 -13.32 -13.77 -7.61
N ASN A 84 -14.03 -12.65 -7.58
CA ASN A 84 -14.34 -11.94 -6.33
C ASN A 84 -15.17 -12.80 -5.38
N GLN A 85 -16.15 -13.55 -5.88
CA GLN A 85 -16.92 -14.49 -5.05
C GLN A 85 -16.05 -15.59 -4.43
N LEU A 86 -15.08 -16.11 -5.18
CA LEU A 86 -14.15 -17.13 -4.70
C LEU A 86 -13.24 -16.55 -3.59
N LEU A 87 -12.77 -15.32 -3.75
CA LEU A 87 -11.98 -14.63 -2.72
C LEU A 87 -12.80 -14.38 -1.45
N ASP A 88 -14.05 -13.95 -1.58
CA ASP A 88 -14.96 -13.77 -0.44
C ASP A 88 -15.19 -15.10 0.32
N GLN A 89 -15.37 -16.21 -0.42
CA GLN A 89 -15.52 -17.54 0.17
C GLN A 89 -14.26 -17.97 0.92
N PHE A 90 -13.08 -17.75 0.33
CA PHE A 90 -11.81 -18.03 0.99
C PHE A 90 -11.66 -17.23 2.29
N ASP A 91 -12.04 -15.96 2.27
CA ASP A 91 -11.97 -15.09 3.45
C ASP A 91 -12.92 -15.52 4.58
N VAL A 92 -14.12 -16.00 4.24
CA VAL A 92 -15.06 -16.56 5.22
C VAL A 92 -14.51 -17.86 5.81
N GLN A 93 -13.94 -18.73 4.98
CA GLN A 93 -13.36 -20.00 5.43
C GLN A 93 -12.15 -19.77 6.35
N ARG A 94 -11.26 -18.84 5.95
CA ARG A 94 -10.09 -18.44 6.74
C ARG A 94 -10.48 -17.91 8.13
N LYS A 95 -11.53 -17.09 8.23
CA LYS A 95 -12.03 -16.55 9.51
C LYS A 95 -12.67 -17.63 10.42
N HIS A 96 -13.09 -18.75 9.86
CA HIS A 96 -13.65 -19.87 10.63
C HIS A 96 -12.55 -20.80 11.17
N ASP A 97 -11.42 -20.90 10.46
CA ASP A 97 -10.31 -21.80 10.80
C ASP A 97 -9.23 -21.13 11.70
N ALA A 98 -9.31 -19.81 11.90
CA ALA A 98 -8.45 -19.01 12.79
C ALA A 98 -9.02 -18.87 14.21
#